data_AF-A0A3C0QKS1-F1
#
_entry.id   AF-A0A3C0QKS1-F1
#
_cell.length_a   1.000
_cell.length_b   1.000
_cell.length_c   1.000
_cell.angle_alpha   90.00
_cell.angle_beta   90.00
_cell.angle_gamma   90.00
#
_symmetry.space_group_name_H-M   'P 1'
#
loop_
_entity.id
_entity.type
_entity.pdbx_description
1 polymer ?
#
loop_
_entity_poly.entity_id
_entity_poly.type
_entity_poly.pdbx_seq_one_letter_code
_entity_poly.pdbx_strand_id
1 'polypeptide(L)'
;MLKGNDLKIANLSCLSLKDEFLLQVSSKSNEINKFIEKEIPKKERSWLADLNSWRLKIKWLLKLSELCLNNYDQVFFDCGDELLDLNDSDNYQSFREKIIEELT
;
A
#
# COMPACT_ATOMS: atom_id res chain seq x y z
N MET A 1 -23.01 -0.58 23.65
CA MET A 1 -22.79 0.31 22.49
C MET A 1 -21.30 0.47 22.30
N LEU A 2 -20.70 -0.30 21.39
CA LEU A 2 -19.34 -0.04 20.95
C LEU A 2 -19.40 1.27 20.15
N LYS A 3 -18.73 2.33 20.62
CA LYS A 3 -18.41 3.48 19.77
C LYS A 3 -17.68 2.89 18.56
N GLY A 4 -18.21 3.09 17.37
CA GLY A 4 -17.61 2.58 16.13
C GLY A 4 -16.17 3.07 16.08
N ASN A 5 -15.22 2.18 16.30
CA ASN A 5 -13.84 2.47 15.96
C ASN A 5 -13.83 2.64 14.44
N ASP A 6 -13.49 3.84 13.96
CA ASP A 6 -13.30 4.10 12.54
C ASP A 6 -12.13 3.23 12.06
N LEU A 7 -12.48 2.04 11.56
CA LEU A 7 -11.55 1.04 11.08
C LEU A 7 -10.67 1.67 10.00
N LYS A 8 -9.36 1.66 10.22
CA LYS A 8 -8.38 2.21 9.29
C LYS A 8 -7.95 1.10 8.34
N ILE A 9 -8.31 1.26 7.07
CA ILE A 9 -7.96 0.36 5.98
C ILE A 9 -6.97 1.04 5.03
N ALA A 10 -5.99 0.28 4.55
CA ALA A 10 -5.15 0.61 3.40
C ALA A 10 -5.22 -0.48 2.33
N ASN A 11 -5.36 -0.06 1.07
CA ASN A 11 -5.33 -0.94 -0.09
C ASN A 11 -4.11 -0.60 -0.96
N LEU A 12 -3.34 -1.62 -1.31
CA LEU A 12 -2.18 -1.58 -2.19
C LEU A 12 -2.54 -2.32 -3.48
N SER A 13 -2.86 -1.59 -4.55
CA SER A 13 -3.33 -2.20 -5.81
C SER A 13 -2.28 -2.05 -6.91
N CYS A 14 -1.77 -3.14 -7.45
CA CYS A 14 -0.88 -3.10 -8.60
C CYS A 14 -1.65 -2.64 -9.85
N LEU A 15 -1.18 -1.57 -10.50
CA LEU A 15 -1.70 -1.15 -11.81
C LEU A 15 -1.10 -1.99 -12.93
N SER A 16 0.16 -2.36 -12.74
CA SER A 16 0.87 -3.41 -13.47
C SER A 16 1.87 -4.03 -12.50
N LEU A 17 2.09 -5.34 -12.60
CA LEU A 17 3.01 -6.05 -11.69
C LEU A 17 4.45 -5.48 -11.70
N LYS A 18 4.82 -4.72 -12.74
CA LYS A 18 6.20 -4.31 -13.00
C LYS A 18 6.51 -2.83 -12.88
N ASP A 19 5.52 -1.97 -12.67
CA ASP A 19 5.79 -0.53 -12.82
C ASP A 19 5.25 0.30 -11.65
N GLU A 20 3.94 0.28 -11.44
CA GLU A 20 3.28 1.18 -10.50
C GLU A 20 2.16 0.51 -9.71
N PHE A 21 1.95 1.01 -8.50
CA PHE A 21 0.83 0.63 -7.66
C PHE A 21 0.09 1.87 -7.14
N LEU A 22 -1.15 1.67 -6.73
CA LEU A 22 -1.95 2.63 -5.99
C LEU A 22 -1.93 2.31 -4.51
N LEU A 23 -1.70 3.34 -3.70
CA LEU A 23 -1.98 3.33 -2.27
C LEU A 23 -3.25 4.14 -2.02
N GLN A 24 -4.29 3.42 -1.59
CA GLN A 24 -5.59 3.96 -1.19
C GLN A 24 -5.76 3.80 0.30
N VAL A 25 -6.12 4.87 1.00
CA VAL A 25 -6.23 4.85 2.47
C VAL A 25 -7.54 5.48 2.91
N SER A 26 -8.22 4.80 3.82
CA SER A 26 -9.47 5.28 4.46
C SER A 26 -9.27 6.56 5.27
N SER A 27 -8.07 6.74 5.85
CA SER A 27 -7.68 7.93 6.59
C SER A 27 -6.21 8.24 6.34
N LYS A 28 -5.84 9.51 6.31
CA LYS A 28 -4.45 9.93 6.05
C LYS A 28 -3.58 9.65 7.28
N SER A 29 -2.53 8.83 7.12
CA SER A 29 -1.44 8.75 8.10
C SER A 29 -0.41 9.85 7.86
N ASN A 30 -0.07 10.60 8.93
CA ASN A 30 0.99 11.61 8.91
C ASN A 30 2.37 10.99 8.64
N GLU A 31 2.62 9.79 9.13
CA GLU A 31 3.89 9.09 8.93
C GLU A 31 4.07 8.72 7.47
N ILE A 32 3.06 8.07 6.88
CA ILE A 32 3.09 7.64 5.49
C ILE A 32 3.15 8.83 4.53
N ASN A 33 2.35 9.87 4.78
CA ASN A 33 2.42 11.08 3.95
C ASN A 33 3.80 11.74 4.01
N LYS A 34 4.41 11.83 5.20
CA LYS A 34 5.77 12.37 5.34
C LYS A 34 6.80 11.51 4.60
N PHE A 35 6.70 10.19 4.70
CA PHE A 35 7.59 9.27 3.99
C PHE A 35 7.48 9.46 2.48
N ILE A 36 6.25 9.41 1.95
CA ILE A 36 5.99 9.63 0.51
C ILE A 36 6.51 11.01 0.08
N GLU A 37 6.33 12.04 0.91
CA GLU A 37 6.73 13.39 0.54
C GLU A 37 8.23 13.65 0.54
N LYS A 38 8.95 13.05 1.48
CA LYS A 38 10.38 13.31 1.72
C LYS A 38 11.31 12.30 1.06
N GLU A 39 10.94 11.02 1.09
CA GLU A 39 11.84 9.94 0.68
C GLU A 39 11.60 9.51 -0.78
N ILE A 40 10.37 9.64 -1.28
CA ILE A 40 10.03 9.23 -2.65
C ILE A 40 10.23 10.41 -3.63
N PRO A 41 11.12 10.27 -4.65
CA PRO A 41 11.34 11.30 -5.65
C PRO A 41 10.05 11.72 -6.35
N LYS A 42 9.90 13.02 -6.63
CA LYS A 42 8.70 13.57 -7.29
C LYS A 42 8.35 12.88 -8.62
N LYS A 43 9.35 12.38 -9.36
CA LYS A 43 9.15 11.64 -10.63
C LYS A 43 8.59 10.23 -10.43
N GLU A 44 8.58 9.72 -9.21
CA GLU A 44 8.18 8.34 -8.85
C GLU A 44 6.89 8.31 -8.02
N ARG A 45 6.26 9.48 -7.82
CA ARG A 45 4.99 9.61 -7.11
C ARG A 45 4.07 10.63 -7.78
N SER A 46 2.78 10.36 -7.76
CA SER A 46 1.76 11.34 -8.12
C SER A 46 0.52 11.16 -7.28
N TRP A 47 -0.04 12.27 -6.79
CA TRP A 47 -1.33 12.26 -6.13
C TRP A 47 -2.44 12.26 -7.18
N LEU A 48 -3.33 11.28 -7.10
CA LEU A 48 -4.52 11.16 -7.95
C LEU A 48 -5.73 11.64 -7.13
N ALA A 49 -6.07 12.91 -7.28
CA ALA A 49 -7.10 13.56 -6.47
C ALA A 49 -8.47 12.88 -6.59
N ASP A 50 -8.85 12.48 -7.80
CA ASP A 50 -10.14 11.85 -8.09
C ASP A 50 -10.32 10.49 -7.42
N LEU A 51 -9.22 9.79 -7.15
CA LEU A 51 -9.21 8.49 -6.50
C LEU A 51 -8.86 8.58 -5.01
N ASN A 52 -8.44 9.77 -4.54
CA ASN A 52 -7.85 9.98 -3.23
C ASN A 52 -6.69 8.98 -2.96
N SER A 53 -5.83 8.79 -3.97
CA SER A 53 -4.78 7.77 -3.97
C SER A 53 -3.42 8.34 -4.31
N TRP A 54 -2.37 7.73 -3.77
CA TRP A 54 -1.02 7.89 -4.31
C TRP A 54 -0.77 6.84 -5.38
N ARG A 55 -0.28 7.26 -6.55
CA ARG A 55 0.35 6.37 -7.53
C ARG A 55 1.85 6.42 -7.37
N LEU A 56 2.47 5.26 -7.22
CA LEU A 56 3.86 5.12 -6.76
C LEU A 56 4.58 4.02 -7.54
N LYS A 57 5.88 4.18 -7.77
CA LYS A 57 6.71 3.13 -8.41
C LYS A 57 6.82 1.89 -7.54
N ILE A 58 6.76 0.72 -8.17
CA ILE A 58 6.66 -0.60 -7.51
C ILE A 58 7.80 -0.90 -6.54
N LYS A 59 9.00 -0.36 -6.75
CA LYS A 59 10.14 -0.52 -5.83
C LYS A 59 9.86 -0.02 -4.39
N TRP A 60 8.88 0.85 -4.20
CA TRP A 60 8.49 1.37 -2.88
C TRP A 60 7.43 0.51 -2.17
N LEU A 61 6.85 -0.47 -2.86
CA LEU A 61 5.70 -1.25 -2.38
C LEU A 61 6.01 -1.99 -1.08
N LEU A 62 7.13 -2.71 -0.99
CA LEU A 62 7.53 -3.42 0.23
C LEU A 62 7.69 -2.49 1.43
N LYS A 63 8.31 -1.32 1.23
CA LYS A 63 8.51 -0.38 2.34
C LYS A 63 7.20 0.24 2.80
N LEU A 64 6.31 0.54 1.86
CA LEU A 64 5.01 1.12 2.17
C LEU A 64 4.03 0.09 2.74
N SER A 65 4.11 -1.19 2.38
CA SER A 65 3.31 -2.23 3.02
C SER A 65 3.66 -2.37 4.51
N GLU A 66 4.96 -2.37 4.85
CA GLU A 66 5.40 -2.35 6.26
C GLU A 66 4.87 -1.13 7.03
N LEU A 67 4.95 0.05 6.43
CA LEU A 67 4.43 1.27 7.06
C LEU A 67 2.90 1.19 7.21
N CYS A 68 2.19 0.62 6.24
CA CYS A 68 0.75 0.44 6.31
C CYS A 68 0.37 -0.52 7.44
N LEU A 69 1.05 -1.65 7.59
CA LEU A 69 0.79 -2.62 8.66
C LEU A 69 0.99 -2.04 10.06
N ASN A 70 1.79 -0.98 10.21
CA ASN A 70 1.96 -0.26 11.47
C ASN A 70 0.93 0.86 11.71
N ASN A 71 0.22 1.30 10.67
CA ASN A 71 -0.62 2.51 10.69
C ASN A 71 -2.11 2.26 10.47
N TYR A 72 -2.47 1.09 9.94
CA TYR A 72 -3.84 0.70 9.60
C TYR A 72 -4.20 -0.61 10.29
N ASP A 73 -5.48 -0.75 10.63
CA ASP A 73 -6.03 -1.96 11.25
C ASP A 73 -6.12 -3.12 10.25
N GLN A 74 -6.32 -2.80 8.97
CA GLN A 74 -6.37 -3.76 7.87
C GLN A 74 -5.56 -3.25 6.67
N VAL A 75 -4.79 -4.14 6.05
CA VAL A 75 -3.99 -3.84 4.88
C VAL A 75 -4.20 -4.92 3.84
N PHE A 76 -4.74 -4.53 2.69
CA PHE A 76 -4.97 -5.45 1.58
C PHE A 76 -4.00 -5.18 0.43
N PHE A 77 -3.61 -6.24 -0.26
CA PHE A 77 -2.88 -6.18 -1.51
C PHE A 77 -3.70 -6.81 -2.63
N ASP A 78 -3.89 -6.05 -3.70
CA ASP A 78 -4.65 -6.44 -4.88
C ASP A 78 -3.71 -6.49 -6.09
N CYS A 79 -3.56 -7.66 -6.69
CA CYS A 79 -2.80 -7.85 -7.92
C CYS A 79 -3.66 -8.33 -9.10
N GLY A 80 -4.96 -8.03 -9.08
CA GLY A 80 -5.91 -8.33 -10.16
C GLY A 80 -6.63 -9.67 -10.00
N ASP A 81 -5.87 -10.76 -9.84
CA ASP A 81 -6.45 -12.11 -9.69
C ASP A 81 -6.72 -12.49 -8.23
N GLU A 82 -6.02 -11.84 -7.30
CA GLU A 82 -6.05 -12.16 -5.87
C GLU A 82 -6.09 -10.89 -5.02
N LEU A 83 -6.88 -10.94 -3.95
CA LEU A 83 -6.88 -9.97 -2.86
C LEU A 83 -6.31 -10.64 -1.61
N LEU A 84 -5.10 -10.24 -1.22
CA LEU A 84 -4.40 -10.76 -0.06
C LEU A 84 -4.61 -9.84 1.15
N ASP A 85 -4.97 -10.42 2.29
CA ASP A 85 -4.91 -9.72 3.58
C ASP A 85 -3.48 -9.80 4.11
N LEU A 86 -2.77 -8.67 4.13
CA LEU A 86 -1.37 -8.61 4.56
C LEU A 86 -1.21 -8.68 6.09
N ASN A 87 -2.30 -8.59 6.86
CA ASN A 87 -2.26 -8.86 8.29
C ASN A 87 -2.10 -10.36 8.58
N ASP A 88 -2.46 -11.23 7.62
CA ASP A 88 -2.17 -12.66 7.67
C ASP A 88 -0.72 -12.95 7.25
N SER A 89 -0.02 -13.77 8.04
CA SER A 89 1.42 -14.01 7.84
C SER A 89 1.74 -14.79 6.57
N ASP A 90 0.89 -15.73 6.17
CA ASP A 90 1.11 -16.58 5.00
C ASP A 90 0.86 -15.78 3.72
N ASN A 91 -0.20 -14.96 3.72
CA ASN A 91 -0.46 -13.98 2.68
C ASN A 91 0.66 -12.93 2.57
N TYR A 92 1.14 -12.41 3.70
CA TYR A 92 2.23 -11.43 3.70
C TYR A 92 3.53 -12.03 3.15
N GLN A 93 3.86 -13.26 3.52
CA GLN A 93 5.03 -13.94 2.99
C GLN A 93 4.89 -14.18 1.48
N SER A 94 3.72 -14.66 1.03
CA SER A 94 3.42 -14.84 -0.39
C SER A 94 3.52 -13.53 -1.19
N PHE A 95 2.99 -12.44 -0.63
CA PHE A 95 3.14 -11.09 -1.18
C PHE A 95 4.62 -10.70 -1.33
N ARG A 96 5.43 -10.90 -0.29
CA ARG A 96 6.86 -10.53 -0.33
C ARG A 96 7.62 -11.32 -1.39
N GLU A 97 7.38 -12.62 -1.49
CA GLU A 97 8.01 -13.48 -2.50
C GLU A 97 7.65 -13.00 -3.91
N LYS A 98 6.37 -12.80 -4.21
CA LYS A 98 5.90 -12.27 -5.49
C LYS A 98 6.56 -10.94 -5.86
N ILE A 99 6.63 -9.99 -4.92
CA ILE A 99 7.22 -8.68 -5.21
C ILE A 99 8.74 -8.76 -5.38
N ILE A 100 9.44 -9.63 -4.65
CA ILE A 100 10.88 -9.82 -4.84
C ILE A 100 11.17 -10.42 -6.23
N GLU A 101 10.38 -11.39 -6.67
CA GLU A 101 10.49 -11.98 -8.00
C GLU A 101 10.29 -10.95 -9.11
N GLU A 102 9.28 -10.07 -8.99
CA GLU A 102 8.98 -9.04 -9.99
C GLU A 102 9.99 -7.87 -10.01
N LEU A 103 10.74 -7.68 -8.92
CA LEU A 103 11.79 -6.65 -8.81
C LEU A 103 13.17 -7.12 -9.27
N THR A 104 13.35 -8.41 -9.56
CA THR A 104 14.61 -9.04 -9.98
C THR A 104 14.70 -9.17 -11.51
#